data_AF-A0A329K1W2-F1
#
_entry.id   AF-A0A329K1W2-F1
#
_cell.length_a   1.000
_cell.length_b   1.000
_cell.length_c   1.000
_cell.angle_alpha   90.00
_cell.angle_beta   90.00
_cell.angle_gamma   90.00
#
_symmetry.space_group_name_H-M   'P 1'
#
loop_
_entity.id
_entity.type
_entity.pdbx_description
1 polymer ?
#
loop_
_entity_poly.entity_id
_entity_poly.type
_entity_poly.pdbx_seq_one_letter_code
_entity_poly.pdbx_strand_id
1 'polypeptide(L)'
;MSEPELPTRAELLAALSVAIDLGLGQPAEHMLRAALIATRLADRLGLDGDHRDCAYYTTLIMWIGCHADSHEYARWFGDDIAVRHDSYLIDWSGIPYLRFLASNVGRGQPLAHRLSVMATLFANARGHISRLIHSHCASAALLADRIGLGPNVQAALAFAFERYDGGGLPAGVRGDDIPIQMRIAQLADMVEVHHRTFGVAGAVAMVSGRRGGQFD
;
A
#
# COMPACT_ATOMS: atom_id res chain seq x y z
N MET A 1 2.37 26.37 -35.89
CA MET A 1 1.72 25.60 -34.82
C MET A 1 2.85 24.98 -34.02
N SER A 2 3.04 25.41 -32.77
CA SER A 2 4.06 24.80 -31.90
C SER A 2 3.74 23.32 -31.69
N GLU A 3 4.76 22.46 -31.71
CA GLU A 3 4.58 21.04 -31.36
C GLU A 3 3.96 20.95 -29.96
N PRO A 4 3.00 20.03 -29.75
CA PRO A 4 2.44 19.81 -28.42
C PRO A 4 3.54 19.31 -27.48
N GLU A 5 3.72 20.02 -26.36
CA GLU A 5 4.66 19.61 -25.32
C GLU A 5 4.21 18.25 -24.75
N LEU A 6 5.09 17.26 -24.81
CA LEU A 6 4.80 15.91 -24.30
C LEU A 6 4.80 15.94 -22.77
N PRO A 7 3.89 15.19 -22.12
CA PRO A 7 3.83 15.17 -20.66
C PRO A 7 5.12 14.58 -20.08
N THR A 8 5.56 15.14 -18.97
CA THR A 8 6.67 14.61 -18.17
C THR A 8 6.28 13.28 -17.52
N ARG A 9 7.28 12.48 -17.15
CA ARG A 9 7.06 11.23 -16.40
C ARG A 9 6.29 11.47 -15.09
N ALA A 10 6.56 12.57 -14.41
CA ALA A 10 5.88 12.93 -13.17
C ALA A 10 4.39 13.20 -13.41
N GLU A 11 4.02 13.91 -14.48
CA GLU A 11 2.62 14.18 -14.83
C GLU A 11 1.85 12.91 -15.21
N LEU A 12 2.48 12.02 -15.98
CA LEU A 12 1.88 10.72 -16.33
C LEU A 12 1.64 9.85 -15.09
N LEU A 13 2.62 9.80 -14.18
CA LEU A 13 2.51 9.02 -12.94
C LEU A 13 1.54 9.65 -11.95
N ALA A 14 1.44 10.98 -11.91
CA ALA A 14 0.43 11.67 -11.14
C ALA A 14 -0.98 11.30 -11.62
N ALA A 15 -1.22 11.34 -12.93
CA ALA A 15 -2.51 10.92 -13.50
C ALA A 15 -2.82 9.44 -13.20
N LEU A 16 -1.82 8.56 -13.31
CA LEU A 16 -1.98 7.14 -12.99
C LEU A 16 -2.29 6.91 -11.50
N SER A 17 -1.67 7.68 -10.62
CA SER A 17 -1.90 7.58 -9.17
C SER A 17 -3.34 7.88 -8.77
N VAL A 18 -4.06 8.72 -9.52
CA VAL A 18 -5.49 8.98 -9.30
C VAL A 18 -6.33 7.73 -9.62
N ALA A 19 -5.95 6.96 -10.64
CA ALA A 19 -6.60 5.67 -10.93
C ALA A 19 -6.32 4.64 -9.82
N ILE A 20 -5.10 4.66 -9.26
CA ILE A 20 -4.73 3.83 -8.10
C ILE A 20 -5.60 4.19 -6.88
N ASP A 21 -5.77 5.48 -6.58
CA ASP A 21 -6.59 5.96 -5.46
C ASP A 21 -8.03 5.41 -5.55
N LEU A 22 -8.60 5.40 -6.75
CA LEU A 22 -9.93 4.84 -7.01
C LEU A 22 -9.99 3.34 -6.66
N GLY A 23 -8.96 2.57 -7.03
CA GLY A 23 -8.86 1.13 -6.69
C GLY A 23 -8.66 0.85 -5.20
N LEU A 24 -8.08 1.82 -4.47
CA LEU A 24 -7.90 1.77 -3.02
C LEU A 24 -9.12 2.26 -2.24
N GLY A 25 -10.12 2.83 -2.91
CA GLY A 25 -11.24 3.50 -2.26
C GLY A 25 -10.85 4.80 -1.54
N GLN A 26 -9.72 5.40 -1.91
CA GLN A 26 -9.23 6.65 -1.33
C GLN A 26 -9.68 7.86 -2.18
N PRO A 27 -9.80 9.06 -1.58
CA PRO A 27 -10.08 10.26 -2.35
C PRO A 27 -8.95 10.55 -3.32
N ALA A 28 -9.28 11.14 -4.47
CA ALA A 28 -8.30 11.51 -5.48
C ALA A 28 -7.13 12.31 -4.88
N GLU A 29 -5.95 12.08 -5.46
CA GLU A 29 -4.67 12.67 -5.06
C GLU A 29 -4.18 12.19 -3.69
N HIS A 30 -4.69 11.07 -3.18
CA HIS A 30 -4.19 10.44 -1.94
C HIS A 30 -2.72 10.05 -2.11
N MET A 31 -2.38 9.25 -3.12
CA MET A 31 -0.99 8.88 -3.38
C MET A 31 -0.10 10.09 -3.73
N LEU A 32 -0.65 11.14 -4.32
CA LEU A 32 0.08 12.39 -4.59
C LEU A 32 0.44 13.11 -3.29
N ARG A 33 -0.51 13.26 -2.37
CA ARG A 33 -0.26 13.86 -1.05
C ARG A 33 0.71 13.01 -0.23
N ALA A 34 0.57 11.68 -0.28
CA ALA A 34 1.52 10.75 0.32
C ALA A 34 2.93 10.93 -0.26
N ALA A 35 3.08 11.04 -1.57
CA ALA A 35 4.40 11.23 -2.21
C ALA A 35 5.07 12.57 -1.80
N LEU A 36 4.28 13.63 -1.59
CA LEU A 36 4.80 14.89 -1.05
C LEU A 36 5.25 14.76 0.41
N ILE A 37 4.51 14.00 1.24
CA ILE A 37 4.92 13.68 2.61
C ILE A 37 6.22 12.87 2.59
N ALA A 38 6.31 11.85 1.75
CA ALA A 38 7.51 11.02 1.56
C ALA A 38 8.74 11.85 1.18
N THR A 39 8.59 12.75 0.21
CA THR A 39 9.67 13.67 -0.22
C THR A 39 10.16 14.52 0.95
N ARG A 40 9.25 15.10 1.73
CA ARG A 40 9.59 15.91 2.92
C ARG A 40 10.19 15.10 4.06
N LEU A 41 9.86 13.82 4.17
CA LEU A 41 10.50 12.90 5.13
C LEU A 41 11.91 12.58 4.68
N ALA A 42 12.12 12.26 3.40
CA ALA A 42 13.44 12.03 2.82
C ALA A 42 14.37 13.23 3.00
N ASP A 43 13.88 14.45 2.76
CA ASP A 43 14.65 15.69 2.99
C ASP A 43 15.07 15.84 4.46
N ARG A 44 14.16 15.54 5.41
CA ARG A 44 14.45 15.63 6.85
C ARG A 44 15.41 14.55 7.35
N LEU A 45 15.45 13.40 6.67
CA LEU A 45 16.40 12.34 6.93
C LEU A 45 17.77 12.60 6.28
N GLY A 46 17.91 13.69 5.51
CA GLY A 46 19.16 14.05 4.84
C GLY A 46 19.51 13.16 3.65
N LEU A 47 18.50 12.54 3.02
CA LEU A 47 18.71 11.73 1.82
C LEU A 47 19.08 12.62 0.62
N ASP A 48 19.92 12.10 -0.27
CA ASP A 48 20.27 12.77 -1.52
C ASP A 48 19.09 12.81 -2.51
N GLY A 49 19.30 13.52 -3.63
CA GLY A 49 18.27 13.70 -4.66
C GLY A 49 17.78 12.38 -5.27
N ASP A 50 18.68 11.43 -5.52
CA ASP A 50 18.32 10.15 -6.14
C ASP A 50 17.44 9.30 -5.21
N HIS A 51 17.78 9.26 -3.92
CA HIS A 51 16.99 8.56 -2.91
C HIS A 51 15.63 9.23 -2.67
N ARG A 52 15.59 10.57 -2.66
CA ARG A 52 14.34 11.33 -2.54
C ARG A 52 13.42 11.09 -3.73
N ASP A 53 13.94 11.16 -4.95
CA ASP A 53 13.18 10.91 -6.18
C ASP A 53 12.68 9.46 -6.24
N CYS A 54 13.51 8.51 -5.80
CA CYS A 54 13.09 7.11 -5.66
C CYS A 54 11.93 6.96 -4.65
N ALA A 55 11.98 7.62 -3.50
CA ALA A 55 10.88 7.61 -2.52
C ALA A 55 9.59 8.22 -3.09
N TYR A 56 9.71 9.33 -3.83
CA TYR A 56 8.59 9.98 -4.50
C TYR A 56 7.89 9.03 -5.49
N TYR A 57 8.63 8.45 -6.44
CA TYR A 57 8.06 7.54 -7.43
C TYR A 57 7.56 6.24 -6.81
N THR A 58 8.29 5.68 -5.84
CA THR A 58 7.85 4.47 -5.11
C THR A 58 6.52 4.73 -4.44
N THR A 59 6.36 5.87 -3.76
CA THR A 59 5.11 6.21 -3.08
C THR A 59 3.98 6.36 -4.08
N LEU A 60 4.16 7.08 -5.20
CA LEU A 60 3.09 7.25 -6.19
C LEU A 60 2.50 5.95 -6.73
N ILE A 61 3.31 4.90 -6.86
CA ILE A 61 2.94 3.69 -7.58
C ILE A 61 3.03 2.39 -6.77
N MET A 62 3.30 2.45 -5.46
CA MET A 62 3.40 1.22 -4.63
C MET A 62 2.15 0.35 -4.70
N TRP A 63 0.99 0.96 -4.96
CA TRP A 63 -0.30 0.30 -5.07
C TRP A 63 -0.75 0.04 -6.52
N ILE A 64 0.09 0.26 -7.53
CA ILE A 64 -0.26 0.04 -8.95
C ILE A 64 -0.71 -1.41 -9.25
N GLY A 65 -0.28 -2.36 -8.42
CA GLY A 65 -0.68 -3.78 -8.48
C GLY A 65 -2.05 -4.09 -7.86
N CYS A 66 -2.75 -3.12 -7.24
CA CYS A 66 -3.99 -3.38 -6.48
C CYS A 66 -5.15 -3.89 -7.34
N HIS A 67 -5.06 -3.81 -8.67
CA HIS A 67 -6.05 -4.41 -9.57
C HIS A 67 -5.81 -5.92 -9.77
N ALA A 68 -4.57 -6.40 -9.57
CA ALA A 68 -4.18 -7.78 -9.80
C ALA A 68 -4.58 -8.74 -8.67
N ASP A 69 -5.02 -8.21 -7.52
CA ASP A 69 -5.50 -8.96 -6.37
C ASP A 69 -6.99 -8.69 -6.05
N SER A 70 -7.63 -7.77 -6.79
CA SER A 70 -9.05 -7.41 -6.63
C SER A 70 -10.01 -8.58 -6.83
N HIS A 71 -9.74 -9.48 -7.77
CA HIS A 71 -10.64 -10.60 -8.03
C HIS A 71 -10.69 -11.57 -6.83
N GLU A 72 -9.54 -11.85 -6.24
CA GLU A 72 -9.42 -12.65 -5.04
C GLU A 72 -9.96 -11.93 -3.80
N TYR A 73 -9.72 -10.62 -3.64
CA TYR A 73 -10.29 -9.83 -2.55
C TYR A 73 -11.82 -9.78 -2.61
N ALA A 74 -12.39 -9.52 -3.79
CA ALA A 74 -13.85 -9.50 -3.98
C ALA A 74 -14.47 -10.88 -3.71
N ARG A 75 -13.77 -11.97 -4.06
CA ARG A 75 -14.20 -13.33 -3.74
C ARG A 75 -14.28 -13.61 -2.23
N TRP A 76 -13.44 -12.98 -1.41
CA TRP A 76 -13.39 -13.23 0.03
C TRP A 76 -14.22 -12.22 0.85
N PHE A 77 -14.17 -10.96 0.46
CA PHE A 77 -14.76 -9.87 1.24
C PHE A 77 -16.04 -9.32 0.62
N GLY A 78 -16.32 -9.67 -0.64
CA GLY A 78 -17.42 -9.09 -1.41
C GLY A 78 -17.02 -7.73 -1.97
N ASP A 79 -17.11 -6.69 -1.14
CA ASP A 79 -16.77 -5.31 -1.49
C ASP A 79 -15.28 -5.06 -1.20
N ASP A 80 -14.42 -5.31 -2.18
CA ASP A 80 -12.96 -5.15 -2.06
C ASP A 80 -12.53 -3.70 -1.83
N ILE A 81 -13.23 -2.74 -2.46
CA ILE A 81 -12.96 -1.30 -2.33
C ILE A 81 -13.23 -0.83 -0.91
N ALA A 82 -14.39 -1.18 -0.33
CA ALA A 82 -14.71 -0.82 1.06
C ALA A 82 -13.71 -1.43 2.04
N VAL A 83 -13.27 -2.67 1.81
CA VAL A 83 -12.27 -3.33 2.66
C VAL A 83 -10.91 -2.64 2.56
N ARG A 84 -10.46 -2.26 1.36
CA ARG A 84 -9.20 -1.51 1.22
C ARG A 84 -9.28 -0.17 1.92
N HIS A 85 -10.38 0.58 1.74
CA HIS A 85 -10.61 1.85 2.43
C HIS A 85 -10.52 1.71 3.96
N ASP A 86 -11.28 0.78 4.54
CA ASP A 86 -11.35 0.59 5.98
C ASP A 86 -10.04 0.03 6.56
N SER A 87 -9.27 -0.73 5.78
CA SER A 87 -8.01 -1.35 6.23
C SER A 87 -6.94 -0.34 6.62
N TYR A 88 -6.97 0.88 6.06
CA TYR A 88 -6.07 1.95 6.45
C TYR A 88 -6.23 2.34 7.93
N LEU A 89 -7.42 2.21 8.51
CA LEU A 89 -7.69 2.61 9.89
C LEU A 89 -7.28 1.56 10.92
N ILE A 90 -6.75 0.42 10.46
CA ILE A 90 -6.58 -0.79 11.28
C ILE A 90 -5.11 -1.20 11.24
N ASP A 91 -4.59 -1.64 12.38
CA ASP A 91 -3.29 -2.33 12.36
C ASP A 91 -3.51 -3.76 11.89
N TRP A 92 -2.74 -4.17 10.89
CA TRP A 92 -2.78 -5.50 10.29
C TRP A 92 -2.19 -6.60 11.20
N SER A 93 -2.12 -6.33 12.51
CA SER A 93 -1.60 -7.23 13.53
C SER A 93 -2.62 -7.41 14.67
N GLY A 94 -2.63 -8.60 15.27
CA GLY A 94 -3.39 -8.89 16.49
C GLY A 94 -4.92 -8.86 16.37
N ILE A 95 -5.57 -8.55 17.49
CA ILE A 95 -7.03 -8.62 17.68
C ILE A 95 -7.81 -7.63 16.78
N PRO A 96 -7.35 -6.39 16.53
CA PRO A 96 -8.02 -5.47 15.62
C PRO A 96 -8.19 -6.03 14.20
N TYR A 97 -7.15 -6.66 13.66
CA TYR A 97 -7.18 -7.32 12.36
C TYR A 97 -8.18 -8.48 12.31
N LEU A 98 -8.20 -9.35 13.33
CA LEU A 98 -9.16 -10.47 13.39
C LEU A 98 -10.62 -9.98 13.45
N ARG A 99 -10.89 -8.91 14.21
CA ARG A 99 -12.22 -8.29 14.29
C ARG A 99 -12.64 -7.68 12.95
N PHE A 100 -11.70 -7.05 12.25
CA PHE A 100 -11.92 -6.49 10.92
C PHE A 100 -12.28 -7.57 9.90
N LEU A 101 -11.50 -8.64 9.85
CA LEU A 101 -11.77 -9.79 8.98
C LEU A 101 -13.15 -10.38 9.27
N ALA A 102 -13.48 -10.64 10.53
CA ALA A 102 -14.79 -11.19 10.88
C ALA A 102 -15.96 -10.27 10.47
N SER A 103 -15.77 -8.95 10.54
CA SER A 103 -16.80 -7.96 10.21
C SER A 103 -16.97 -7.77 8.70
N ASN A 104 -15.92 -8.03 7.90
CA ASN A 104 -15.91 -7.75 6.46
C ASN A 104 -15.93 -9.00 5.56
N VAL A 105 -15.61 -10.19 6.06
CA VAL A 105 -15.68 -11.42 5.26
C VAL A 105 -17.12 -11.69 4.82
N GLY A 106 -17.30 -11.79 3.49
CA GLY A 106 -18.59 -11.97 2.81
C GLY A 106 -19.62 -10.91 3.20
N ARG A 107 -19.22 -9.65 3.31
CA ARG A 107 -20.15 -8.54 3.58
C ARG A 107 -21.21 -8.48 2.46
N GLY A 108 -22.49 -8.39 2.86
CA GLY A 108 -23.62 -8.42 1.92
C GLY A 108 -24.03 -9.81 1.40
N GLN A 109 -23.37 -10.89 1.83
CA GLN A 109 -23.68 -12.27 1.42
C GLN A 109 -24.40 -13.09 2.51
N PRO A 110 -25.12 -14.18 2.15
CA PRO A 110 -25.75 -15.08 3.11
C PRO A 110 -24.76 -15.72 4.10
N LEU A 111 -25.20 -16.00 5.33
CA LEU A 111 -24.36 -16.56 6.41
C LEU A 111 -23.61 -17.84 6.03
N ALA A 112 -24.24 -18.73 5.25
CA ALA A 112 -23.60 -19.96 4.77
C ALA A 112 -22.37 -19.67 3.89
N HIS A 113 -22.46 -18.65 3.03
CA HIS A 113 -21.34 -18.23 2.19
C HIS A 113 -20.22 -17.62 3.05
N ARG A 114 -20.56 -16.77 4.02
CA ARG A 114 -19.60 -16.19 4.97
C ARG A 114 -18.82 -17.26 5.74
N LEU A 115 -19.51 -18.28 6.24
CA LEU A 115 -18.89 -19.41 6.94
C LEU A 115 -17.95 -20.21 6.02
N SER A 116 -18.36 -20.46 4.77
CA SER A 116 -17.53 -21.17 3.80
C SER A 116 -16.25 -20.41 3.44
N VAL A 117 -16.33 -19.09 3.28
CA VAL A 117 -15.18 -18.24 2.99
C VAL A 117 -14.24 -18.17 4.19
N MET A 118 -14.77 -17.99 5.40
CA MET A 118 -13.95 -18.05 6.62
C MET A 118 -13.22 -19.39 6.74
N ALA A 119 -13.91 -20.52 6.55
CA ALA A 119 -13.29 -21.84 6.60
C ALA A 119 -12.17 -22.00 5.56
N THR A 120 -12.36 -21.48 4.35
CA THR A 120 -11.35 -21.52 3.27
C THR A 120 -10.13 -20.65 3.60
N LEU A 121 -10.36 -19.45 4.14
CA LEU A 121 -9.30 -18.56 4.60
C LEU A 121 -8.49 -19.17 5.74
N PHE A 122 -9.15 -19.75 6.75
CA PHE A 122 -8.46 -20.36 7.89
C PHE A 122 -7.71 -21.65 7.52
N ALA A 123 -8.19 -22.43 6.55
CA ALA A 123 -7.54 -23.68 6.13
C ALA A 123 -6.16 -23.47 5.49
N ASN A 124 -5.90 -22.32 4.84
CA ASN A 124 -4.59 -21.98 4.26
C ASN A 124 -4.32 -20.47 4.23
N ALA A 125 -4.49 -19.79 5.36
CA ALA A 125 -4.41 -18.33 5.45
C ALA A 125 -3.10 -17.78 4.86
N ARG A 126 -1.96 -18.39 5.24
CA ARG A 126 -0.64 -17.95 4.80
C ARG A 126 -0.40 -18.17 3.30
N GLY A 127 -0.81 -19.32 2.75
CA GLY A 127 -0.64 -19.62 1.31
C GLY A 127 -1.59 -18.84 0.40
N HIS A 128 -2.74 -18.41 0.92
CA HIS A 128 -3.67 -17.54 0.22
C HIS A 128 -3.21 -16.08 0.21
N ILE A 129 -2.78 -15.54 1.37
CA ILE A 129 -2.23 -14.18 1.47
C ILE A 129 -0.92 -14.06 0.68
N SER A 130 -0.05 -15.07 0.75
CA SER A 130 1.20 -15.07 -0.02
C SER A 130 0.95 -14.98 -1.53
N ARG A 131 -0.04 -15.72 -2.07
CA ARG A 131 -0.38 -15.66 -3.51
C ARG A 131 -0.92 -14.30 -3.96
N LEU A 132 -1.76 -13.66 -3.14
CA LEU A 132 -2.24 -12.30 -3.40
C LEU A 132 -1.07 -11.33 -3.53
N ILE A 133 -0.19 -11.35 -2.53
CA ILE A 133 0.97 -10.46 -2.45
C ILE A 133 1.91 -10.70 -3.62
N HIS A 134 2.15 -11.97 -4.00
CA HIS A 134 2.95 -12.28 -5.19
C HIS A 134 2.30 -11.73 -6.47
N SER A 135 0.97 -11.83 -6.63
CA SER A 135 0.26 -11.25 -7.78
C SER A 135 0.42 -9.73 -7.84
N HIS A 136 0.25 -9.04 -6.71
CA HIS A 136 0.45 -7.59 -6.60
C HIS A 136 1.89 -7.19 -6.92
N CYS A 137 2.87 -7.77 -6.23
CA CYS A 137 4.28 -7.42 -6.38
C CYS A 137 4.79 -7.71 -7.80
N ALA A 138 4.41 -8.86 -8.40
CA ALA A 138 4.78 -9.19 -9.77
C ALA A 138 4.16 -8.20 -10.78
N SER A 139 2.89 -7.85 -10.61
CA SER A 139 2.21 -6.89 -11.47
C SER A 139 2.80 -5.48 -11.33
N ALA A 140 3.10 -5.07 -10.10
CA ALA A 140 3.71 -3.78 -9.82
C ALA A 140 5.11 -3.65 -10.44
N ALA A 141 5.94 -4.68 -10.31
CA ALA A 141 7.27 -4.71 -10.92
C ALA A 141 7.19 -4.64 -12.46
N LEU A 142 6.30 -5.44 -13.08
CA LEU A 142 6.11 -5.45 -14.54
C LEU A 142 5.59 -4.10 -15.06
N LEU A 143 4.67 -3.47 -14.35
CA LEU A 143 4.13 -2.16 -14.74
C LEU A 143 5.18 -1.06 -14.56
N ALA A 144 5.95 -1.09 -13.48
CA ALA A 144 7.04 -0.15 -13.24
C ALA A 144 8.13 -0.24 -14.32
N ASP A 145 8.47 -1.45 -14.77
CA ASP A 145 9.40 -1.68 -15.88
C ASP A 145 8.87 -1.09 -17.19
N ARG A 146 7.60 -1.37 -17.53
CA ARG A 146 6.97 -0.82 -18.74
C ARG A 146 6.87 0.72 -18.76
N ILE A 147 6.74 1.34 -17.59
CA ILE A 147 6.69 2.81 -17.46
C ILE A 147 8.11 3.42 -17.48
N GLY A 148 9.16 2.59 -17.44
CA GLY A 148 10.55 3.04 -17.45
C GLY A 148 10.98 3.65 -16.11
N LEU A 149 10.44 3.14 -15.00
CA LEU A 149 10.91 3.49 -13.66
C LEU A 149 12.25 2.81 -13.39
N GLY A 150 13.15 3.54 -12.73
CA GLY A 150 14.52 3.07 -12.46
C GLY A 150 14.57 1.82 -11.57
N PRO A 151 15.67 1.07 -11.60
CA PRO A 151 15.80 -0.22 -10.92
C PRO A 151 15.59 -0.12 -9.41
N ASN A 152 15.96 1.01 -8.79
CA ASN A 152 15.77 1.23 -7.36
C ASN A 152 14.27 1.31 -6.98
N VAL A 153 13.43 1.92 -7.84
CA VAL A 153 11.99 1.99 -7.61
C VAL A 153 11.40 0.59 -7.76
N GLN A 154 11.74 -0.13 -8.83
CA GLN A 154 11.27 -1.50 -9.05
C GLN A 154 11.62 -2.43 -7.87
N ALA A 155 12.86 -2.34 -7.38
CA ALA A 155 13.32 -3.11 -6.22
C ALA A 155 12.52 -2.77 -4.96
N ALA A 156 12.26 -1.48 -4.70
CA ALA A 156 11.50 -1.06 -3.52
C ALA A 156 10.07 -1.63 -3.51
N LEU A 157 9.39 -1.70 -4.66
CA LEU A 157 8.01 -2.20 -4.78
C LEU A 157 7.83 -3.64 -4.30
N ALA A 158 8.88 -4.47 -4.34
CA ALA A 158 8.83 -5.84 -3.84
C ALA A 158 8.58 -5.92 -2.32
N PHE A 159 8.82 -4.81 -1.60
CA PHE A 159 8.71 -4.73 -0.15
C PHE A 159 7.42 -4.01 0.31
N ALA A 160 6.47 -3.73 -0.60
CA ALA A 160 5.28 -2.92 -0.30
C ALA A 160 4.42 -3.45 0.87
N PHE A 161 4.44 -4.77 1.09
CA PHE A 161 3.71 -5.44 2.18
C PHE A 161 4.61 -5.93 3.32
N GLU A 162 5.91 -5.64 3.26
CA GLU A 162 6.82 -5.97 4.34
C GLU A 162 6.57 -5.04 5.53
N ARG A 163 6.86 -5.53 6.74
CA ARG A 163 6.72 -4.76 7.97
C ARG A 163 8.06 -4.66 8.64
N TYR A 164 8.31 -3.54 9.31
CA TYR A 164 9.57 -3.34 10.02
C TYR A 164 9.88 -4.46 11.02
N ASP A 165 8.86 -5.00 11.70
CA ASP A 165 8.96 -6.13 12.63
C ASP A 165 9.17 -7.52 11.99
N GLY A 166 9.19 -7.63 10.67
CA GLY A 166 9.28 -8.91 9.95
C GLY A 166 7.99 -9.72 9.91
N GLY A 167 6.87 -9.17 10.42
CA GLY A 167 5.54 -9.76 10.31
C GLY A 167 4.90 -9.59 8.93
N GLY A 168 5.59 -8.92 8.02
CA GLY A 168 5.18 -8.71 6.64
C GLY A 168 5.41 -9.92 5.74
N LEU A 169 5.01 -9.75 4.49
CA LEU A 169 5.12 -10.74 3.43
C LEU A 169 5.54 -10.00 2.15
N PRO A 170 6.14 -10.68 1.14
CA PRO A 170 6.24 -12.13 0.98
C PRO A 170 7.46 -12.79 1.63
N ALA A 171 8.56 -12.07 1.83
CA ALA A 171 9.83 -12.60 2.32
C ALA A 171 9.94 -12.56 3.85
N GLY A 172 9.18 -11.68 4.52
CA GLY A 172 9.26 -11.50 5.97
C GLY A 172 10.58 -10.88 6.40
N VAL A 173 11.14 -10.02 5.55
CA VAL A 173 12.35 -9.24 5.88
C VAL A 173 12.03 -8.20 6.94
N ARG A 174 13.04 -7.74 7.69
CA ARG A 174 12.84 -6.86 8.85
C ARG A 174 13.85 -5.73 8.88
N GLY A 175 13.48 -4.64 9.55
CA GLY A 175 14.38 -3.53 9.82
C GLY A 175 15.01 -2.94 8.56
N ASP A 176 16.33 -2.80 8.58
CA ASP A 176 17.12 -2.20 7.50
C ASP A 176 17.26 -3.07 6.25
N ASP A 177 16.80 -4.33 6.29
CA ASP A 177 16.68 -5.15 5.08
C ASP A 177 15.57 -4.63 4.14
N ILE A 178 14.67 -3.76 4.65
CA ILE A 178 13.67 -3.05 3.86
C ILE A 178 14.28 -1.72 3.36
N PRO A 179 14.29 -1.47 2.04
CA PRO A 179 14.80 -0.21 1.49
C PRO A 179 14.15 1.00 2.15
N ILE A 180 14.96 2.01 2.51
CA ILE A 180 14.49 3.21 3.21
C ILE A 180 13.38 3.93 2.44
N GLN A 181 13.40 3.88 1.11
CA GLN A 181 12.39 4.45 0.24
C GLN A 181 11.02 3.79 0.43
N MET A 182 10.99 2.47 0.64
CA MET A 182 9.75 1.76 0.94
C MET A 182 9.27 2.03 2.37
N ARG A 183 10.17 2.05 3.36
CA ARG A 183 9.82 2.45 4.73
C ARG A 183 9.20 3.85 4.78
N ILE A 184 9.78 4.81 4.05
CA ILE A 184 9.24 6.17 3.93
C ILE A 184 7.88 6.15 3.22
N ALA A 185 7.74 5.40 2.11
CA ALA A 185 6.51 5.33 1.34
C ALA A 185 5.34 4.79 2.18
N GLN A 186 5.54 3.67 2.87
CA GLN A 186 4.54 3.05 3.75
C GLN A 186 4.12 3.99 4.89
N LEU A 187 5.08 4.68 5.51
CA LEU A 187 4.80 5.65 6.55
C LEU A 187 4.00 6.83 6.01
N ALA A 188 4.41 7.37 4.86
CA ALA A 188 3.76 8.54 4.25
C ALA A 188 2.32 8.24 3.80
N ASP A 189 2.08 7.06 3.22
CA ASP A 189 0.76 6.57 2.84
C ASP A 189 -0.21 6.54 4.05
N MET A 190 0.24 5.96 5.15
CA MET A 190 -0.57 5.86 6.37
C MET A 190 -0.74 7.20 7.08
N VAL A 191 0.30 8.03 7.09
CA VAL A 191 0.25 9.39 7.68
C VAL A 191 -0.72 10.27 6.90
N GLU A 192 -0.77 10.18 5.57
CA GLU A 192 -1.75 10.92 4.75
C GLU A 192 -3.17 10.64 5.26
N VAL A 193 -3.55 9.36 5.32
CA VAL A 193 -4.94 8.98 5.63
C VAL A 193 -5.32 9.39 7.04
N HIS A 194 -4.42 9.17 8.01
CA HIS A 194 -4.69 9.54 9.40
C HIS A 194 -4.66 11.04 9.62
N HIS A 195 -3.80 11.78 8.93
CA HIS A 195 -3.78 13.23 9.00
C HIS A 195 -5.06 13.83 8.43
N ARG A 196 -5.52 13.33 7.28
CA ARG A 196 -6.75 13.77 6.64
C ARG A 196 -7.99 13.45 7.48
N THR A 197 -8.00 12.29 8.15
CA THR A 197 -9.18 11.81 8.89
C THR A 197 -9.23 12.34 10.33
N PHE A 198 -8.09 12.46 11.00
CA PHE A 198 -8.00 12.76 12.44
C PHE A 198 -7.06 13.92 12.78
N GLY A 199 -6.56 14.64 11.77
CA GLY A 199 -5.60 15.71 11.94
C GLY A 199 -4.21 15.22 12.37
N VAL A 200 -3.32 16.18 12.66
CA VAL A 200 -1.93 15.92 13.06
C VAL A 200 -1.84 15.01 14.28
N ALA A 201 -2.68 15.24 15.29
CA ALA A 201 -2.66 14.44 16.52
C ALA A 201 -2.96 12.95 16.24
N GLY A 202 -3.94 12.67 15.38
CA GLY A 202 -4.27 11.29 15.01
C GLY A 202 -3.19 10.60 14.18
N ALA A 203 -2.56 11.34 13.25
CA ALA A 203 -1.40 10.83 12.52
C ALA A 203 -0.23 10.49 13.46
N VAL A 204 0.11 11.38 14.39
CA VAL A 204 1.18 11.15 15.37
C VAL A 204 0.85 9.98 16.29
N ALA A 205 -0.40 9.88 16.76
CA ALA A 205 -0.86 8.76 17.58
C ALA A 205 -0.75 7.42 16.84
N MET A 206 -1.13 7.38 15.56
CA MET A 206 -1.00 6.19 14.72
C MET A 206 0.46 5.78 14.55
N VAL A 207 1.35 6.70 14.17
CA VAL A 207 2.77 6.40 13.99
C VAL A 207 3.39 5.92 15.30
N SER A 208 3.12 6.62 16.40
CA SER A 208 3.66 6.27 17.72
C SER A 208 3.18 4.92 18.21
N GLY A 209 1.90 4.58 17.95
CA GLY A 209 1.31 3.31 18.35
C GLY A 209 1.81 2.11 17.54
N ARG A 210 2.39 2.33 16.35
CA ARG A 210 2.87 1.27 15.45
C ARG A 210 4.39 1.26 15.25
N ARG A 211 5.13 2.09 16.00
CA ARG A 211 6.60 2.17 16.00
C ARG A 211 7.25 0.87 16.50
N GLY A 212 8.33 0.44 15.85
CA GLY A 212 8.98 -0.86 16.08
C GLY A 212 8.14 -2.06 15.65
N GLY A 213 6.95 -1.83 15.06
CA GLY A 213 6.01 -2.83 14.57
C GLY A 213 5.85 -2.71 13.07
N GLN A 214 4.86 -1.91 12.64
CA GLN A 214 4.67 -1.63 11.22
C GLN A 214 5.78 -0.71 10.67
N PHE A 215 6.19 0.28 11.47
CA PHE A 215 7.19 1.28 11.10
C PHE A 215 8.42 1.18 11.99
N ASP A 216 9.52 1.75 11.50
CA ASP A 216 10.75 2.01 12.26
C ASP A 216 10.47 2.82 13.54
#